data_AF-A0A536V8K8-F1
#
_entry.id   AF-A0A536V8K8-F1
#
_cell.length_a   1.000
_cell.length_b   1.000
_cell.length_c   1.000
_cell.angle_alpha   90.00
_cell.angle_beta   90.00
_cell.angle_gamma   90.00
#
_symmetry.space_group_name_H-M   'P 1'
#
loop_
_entity.id
_entity.type
_entity.pdbx_description
1 polymer ?
#
loop_
_entity_poly.entity_id
_entity_poly.type
_entity_poly.pdbx_seq_one_letter_code
_entity_poly.pdbx_strand_id
1 'polypeptide(L)'
;MPDSITTGLILTGGGARAAYQVGVLDAIAHIRRNTDAPPGNPFQVIAGTSAGAINSTALACGADDFDGTVAGLVHIWRHFHAEQVYRSDSIGVLRTGARWLSMMSLGWMIARWRRARPRSLLDNSPLQTLLDKLIDTARLKRVMRDGHLQALAVTASSYGSGMHVTFYDAVKDIVPWTRSQRIAVRCDISVPHLLASSAIPFVFPAQPLNLEGHIEYFGDGSMRQSAPISPAVHLGS
;
A
#
# COMPACT_ATOMS: atom_id res chain seq x y z
N MET A 1 25.97 -23.29 -1.51
CA MET A 1 26.35 -21.88 -1.25
C MET A 1 25.95 -21.59 0.19
N PRO A 2 26.75 -20.86 0.99
CA PRO A 2 26.28 -20.43 2.30
C PRO A 2 24.96 -19.68 2.11
N ASP A 3 23.95 -19.97 2.92
CA ASP A 3 22.63 -19.33 2.84
C ASP A 3 22.83 -17.81 2.86
N SER A 4 22.58 -17.16 1.72
CA SER A 4 22.63 -15.71 1.62
C SER A 4 21.58 -15.15 2.56
N ILE A 5 21.97 -14.29 3.50
CA ILE A 5 21.06 -13.63 4.43
C ILE A 5 20.02 -12.86 3.61
N THR A 6 18.75 -13.26 3.70
CA THR A 6 17.63 -12.57 3.07
C THR A 6 17.31 -11.32 3.89
N THR A 7 17.36 -10.13 3.28
CA THR A 7 17.02 -8.89 3.98
C THR A 7 15.61 -8.44 3.62
N GLY A 8 14.81 -8.16 4.65
CA GLY A 8 13.44 -7.67 4.52
C GLY A 8 13.33 -6.14 4.67
N LEU A 9 12.54 -5.49 3.83
CA LEU A 9 12.12 -4.09 3.95
C LEU A 9 10.64 -4.01 4.30
N ILE A 10 10.30 -3.25 5.34
CA ILE A 10 8.91 -3.05 5.76
C ILE A 10 8.58 -1.55 5.72
N LEU A 11 7.63 -1.16 4.87
CA LEU A 11 7.16 0.21 4.74
C LEU A 11 5.75 0.35 5.33
N THR A 12 5.66 1.02 6.46
CA THR A 12 4.41 1.17 7.21
C THR A 12 3.45 2.18 6.59
N GLY A 13 2.20 2.15 7.03
CA GLY A 13 1.22 3.18 6.69
C GLY A 13 1.51 4.50 7.41
N GLY A 14 1.22 5.62 6.75
CA GLY A 14 1.45 6.95 7.32
C GLY A 14 0.97 8.14 6.49
N GLY A 15 0.24 7.89 5.40
CA GLY A 15 -0.17 8.91 4.44
C GLY A 15 1.04 9.64 3.84
N ALA A 16 0.99 10.98 3.80
CA ALA A 16 2.06 11.82 3.27
C ALA A 16 3.43 11.60 3.96
N ARG A 17 3.45 11.07 5.20
CA ARG A 17 4.71 10.73 5.90
C ARG A 17 5.50 9.61 5.21
N ALA A 18 4.90 8.88 4.27
CA ALA A 18 5.63 7.91 3.45
C ALA A 18 6.71 8.56 2.57
N ALA A 19 6.68 9.88 2.35
CA ALA A 19 7.80 10.61 1.75
C ALA A 19 9.11 10.45 2.55
N TYR A 20 9.01 10.36 3.89
CA TYR A 20 10.18 10.10 4.75
C TYR A 20 10.80 8.73 4.46
N GLN A 21 9.97 7.71 4.22
CA GLN A 21 10.45 6.37 3.86
C GLN A 21 11.29 6.41 2.58
N VAL A 22 10.85 7.18 1.59
CA VAL A 22 11.60 7.38 0.34
C VAL A 22 12.90 8.12 0.57
N GLY A 23 12.93 9.13 1.45
CA GLY A 23 14.17 9.78 1.86
C GLY A 23 15.16 8.84 2.55
N VAL A 24 14.67 7.91 3.38
CA VAL A 24 15.50 6.86 3.98
C VAL A 24 16.05 5.91 2.91
N LEU A 25 15.24 5.50 1.93
CA LEU A 25 15.70 4.68 0.82
C LEU A 25 16.78 5.38 -0.02
N ASP A 26 16.64 6.69 -0.27
CA ASP A 26 17.64 7.51 -0.96
C ASP A 26 18.96 7.56 -0.17
N ALA A 27 18.90 7.73 1.15
CA ALA A 27 20.08 7.65 2.02
C ALA A 27 20.73 6.27 1.99
N ILE A 28 19.95 5.18 2.02
CA ILE A 28 20.45 3.80 1.91
C ILE A 28 21.14 3.59 0.56
N ALA A 29 20.52 4.05 -0.53
CA ALA A 29 21.09 4.00 -1.87
C ALA A 29 22.43 4.74 -1.92
N HIS A 30 22.51 5.93 -1.33
CA HIS A 30 23.75 6.70 -1.24
C HIS A 30 24.83 5.99 -0.42
N ILE A 31 24.50 5.47 0.77
CA ILE A 31 25.45 4.73 1.61
C ILE A 31 25.98 3.50 0.88
N ARG A 32 25.09 2.69 0.27
CA ARG A 32 25.45 1.48 -0.47
C ARG A 32 26.45 1.77 -1.59
N ARG A 33 26.27 2.87 -2.34
CA ARG A 33 27.17 3.26 -3.42
C ARG A 33 28.56 3.69 -2.93
N ASN A 34 28.69 4.06 -1.66
CA ASN A 34 29.93 4.51 -1.04
C ASN A 34 30.60 3.42 -0.17
N THR A 35 30.15 2.16 -0.27
CA THR A 35 30.73 1.01 0.44
C THR A 35 30.97 -0.15 -0.52
N ASP A 36 31.66 -1.20 -0.07
CA ASP A 36 31.88 -2.44 -0.85
C ASP A 36 30.63 -3.35 -0.91
N ALA A 37 29.44 -2.78 -0.70
CA ALA A 37 28.20 -3.53 -0.77
C ALA A 37 27.92 -4.01 -2.20
N PRO A 38 27.34 -5.22 -2.38
CA PRO A 38 27.00 -5.71 -3.70
C PRO A 38 26.06 -4.76 -4.47
N PRO A 39 26.19 -4.70 -5.81
CA PRO A 39 25.25 -3.95 -6.64
C PRO A 39 23.86 -4.61 -6.61
N GLY A 40 22.83 -3.82 -6.95
CA GLY A 40 21.44 -4.28 -7.02
C GLY A 40 20.62 -3.96 -5.77
N ASN A 41 19.40 -4.51 -5.73
CA ASN A 41 18.45 -4.32 -4.64
C ASN A 41 18.89 -5.09 -3.38
N PRO A 42 19.11 -4.41 -2.25
CA PRO A 42 19.50 -5.08 -1.00
C PRO A 42 18.32 -5.79 -0.32
N PHE A 43 17.06 -5.58 -0.76
CA PHE A 43 15.87 -6.08 -0.08
C PHE A 43 15.14 -7.15 -0.90
N GLN A 44 15.35 -8.43 -0.59
CA GLN A 44 14.74 -9.53 -1.33
C GLN A 44 13.28 -9.77 -0.93
N VAL A 45 12.88 -9.29 0.25
CA VAL A 45 11.50 -9.34 0.73
C VAL A 45 11.04 -7.92 1.01
N ILE A 46 9.94 -7.49 0.39
CA ILE A 46 9.38 -6.16 0.60
C ILE A 46 7.93 -6.29 1.07
N ALA A 47 7.58 -5.62 2.16
CA ALA A 47 6.24 -5.60 2.70
C ALA A 47 5.75 -4.17 2.95
N GLY A 48 4.49 -3.89 2.61
CA GLY A 48 3.94 -2.56 2.78
C GLY A 48 2.47 -2.51 3.20
N THR A 49 2.11 -1.40 3.83
CA THR A 49 0.73 -1.09 4.23
C THR A 49 0.39 0.36 3.88
N SER A 50 -0.79 0.62 3.32
CA SER A 50 -1.28 1.94 2.93
C SER A 50 -0.29 2.66 1.99
N ALA A 51 0.08 3.91 2.26
CA ALA A 51 1.08 4.63 1.47
C ALA A 51 2.43 3.88 1.37
N GLY A 52 2.78 3.08 2.39
CA GLY A 52 3.94 2.19 2.34
C GLY A 52 3.80 1.03 1.36
N ALA A 53 2.57 0.53 1.11
CA ALA A 53 2.31 -0.48 0.09
C ALA A 53 2.55 0.06 -1.33
N ILE A 54 2.22 1.33 -1.57
CA ILE A 54 2.49 2.00 -2.84
C ILE A 54 4.00 2.07 -3.08
N ASN A 55 4.76 2.60 -2.12
CA ASN A 55 6.23 2.67 -2.21
C ASN A 55 6.87 1.27 -2.36
N SER A 56 6.38 0.30 -1.58
CA SER A 56 6.87 -1.07 -1.59
C SER A 56 6.68 -1.73 -2.95
N THR A 57 5.49 -1.56 -3.54
CA THR A 57 5.17 -2.20 -4.81
C THR A 57 5.88 -1.50 -5.97
N ALA A 58 6.00 -0.17 -5.94
CA ALA A 58 6.80 0.55 -6.93
C ALA A 58 8.29 0.17 -6.87
N LEU A 59 8.84 0.01 -5.66
CA LEU A 59 10.22 -0.45 -5.46
C LEU A 59 10.40 -1.89 -5.94
N ALA A 60 9.47 -2.79 -5.59
CA ALA A 60 9.44 -4.17 -6.08
C ALA A 60 9.34 -4.24 -7.61
N CYS A 61 8.53 -3.34 -8.19
CA CYS A 61 8.48 -2.94 -9.60
C CYS A 61 9.85 -2.94 -10.26
N GLY A 62 10.79 -2.21 -9.67
CA GLY A 62 12.13 -1.94 -10.19
C GLY A 62 13.28 -2.43 -9.33
N ALA A 63 13.12 -3.62 -8.74
CA ALA A 63 14.17 -4.26 -7.94
C ALA A 63 15.46 -4.58 -8.74
N ASP A 64 15.38 -4.68 -10.06
CA ASP A 64 16.52 -4.79 -11.00
C ASP A 64 17.35 -3.49 -11.09
N ASP A 65 16.75 -2.33 -10.90
CA ASP A 65 17.40 -1.01 -10.87
C ASP A 65 16.99 -0.24 -9.61
N PHE A 66 17.55 -0.67 -8.48
CA PHE A 66 17.25 -0.09 -7.17
C PHE A 66 17.53 1.41 -7.11
N ASP A 67 18.70 1.86 -7.62
CA ASP A 67 19.10 3.26 -7.55
C ASP A 67 18.19 4.16 -8.40
N GLY A 68 17.92 3.77 -9.66
CA GLY A 68 17.02 4.50 -10.54
C GLY A 68 15.58 4.52 -10.03
N THR A 69 15.11 3.41 -9.47
CA THR A 69 13.76 3.31 -8.89
C THR A 69 13.61 4.19 -7.66
N VAL A 70 14.60 4.23 -6.77
CA VAL A 70 14.61 5.13 -5.61
C VAL A 70 14.63 6.59 -6.06
N ALA A 71 15.46 6.95 -7.06
CA ALA A 71 15.49 8.30 -7.61
C ALA A 71 14.14 8.71 -8.24
N GLY A 72 13.48 7.79 -8.94
CA GLY A 72 12.13 7.98 -9.48
C GLY A 72 11.09 8.22 -8.38
N LEU A 73 11.13 7.41 -7.30
CA LEU A 73 10.28 7.63 -6.13
C LEU A 73 10.53 9.01 -5.49
N VAL A 74 11.79 9.41 -5.32
CA VAL A 74 12.14 10.76 -4.82
C VAL A 74 11.53 11.83 -5.71
N HIS A 75 11.64 11.69 -7.04
CA HIS A 75 11.05 12.63 -7.99
C HIS A 75 9.52 12.70 -7.83
N ILE A 76 8.85 11.56 -7.79
CA ILE A 76 7.38 11.50 -7.61
C ILE A 76 6.97 12.19 -6.31
N TRP A 77 7.59 11.86 -5.19
CA TRP A 77 7.23 12.42 -3.89
C TRP A 77 7.56 13.92 -3.76
N ARG A 78 8.62 14.41 -4.43
CA ARG A 78 8.95 15.84 -4.47
C ARG A 78 7.98 16.68 -5.30
N HIS A 79 7.38 16.08 -6.33
CA HIS A 79 6.42 16.75 -7.22
C HIS A 79 4.98 16.31 -6.94
N PHE A 80 4.74 15.66 -5.79
CA PHE A 80 3.44 15.18 -5.38
C PHE A 80 2.59 16.35 -4.92
N HIS A 81 1.60 16.72 -5.72
CA HIS A 81 0.65 17.78 -5.42
C HIS A 81 -0.62 17.18 -4.82
N ALA A 82 -1.26 17.87 -3.87
CA ALA A 82 -2.49 17.38 -3.23
C ALA A 82 -3.60 17.11 -4.26
N GLU A 83 -3.61 17.87 -5.37
CA GLU A 83 -4.49 17.73 -6.53
C GLU A 83 -4.38 16.37 -7.24
N GLN A 84 -3.23 15.67 -7.12
CA GLN A 84 -2.99 14.36 -7.73
C GLN A 84 -3.56 13.20 -6.91
N VAL A 85 -3.88 13.45 -5.64
CA VAL A 85 -4.51 12.48 -4.72
C VAL A 85 -5.98 12.81 -4.49
N TYR A 86 -6.33 14.09 -4.56
CA TYR A 86 -7.67 14.63 -4.32
C TYR A 86 -8.01 15.63 -5.41
N ARG A 87 -9.16 15.49 -6.08
CA ARG A 87 -9.73 16.64 -6.80
C ARG A 87 -10.12 17.72 -5.78
N SER A 88 -9.21 18.65 -5.48
CA SER A 88 -9.53 19.87 -4.76
C SER A 88 -10.17 20.86 -5.72
N ASP A 89 -11.46 20.67 -6.02
CA ASP A 89 -12.26 21.82 -6.39
C ASP A 89 -12.40 22.66 -5.11
N SER A 90 -11.69 23.78 -5.03
CA SER A 90 -11.69 24.70 -3.89
C SER A 90 -13.09 25.25 -3.55
N ILE A 91 -14.07 25.11 -4.46
CA ILE A 91 -15.49 25.42 -4.25
C ILE A 91 -16.25 24.26 -3.57
N GLY A 92 -15.77 23.02 -3.74
CA GLY A 92 -16.31 21.82 -3.11
C GLY A 92 -16.02 21.73 -1.61
N VAL A 93 -14.85 22.20 -1.15
CA VAL A 93 -14.45 22.17 0.27
C VAL A 93 -15.33 23.08 1.11
N LEU A 94 -15.65 24.28 0.63
CA LEU A 94 -16.54 25.22 1.33
C LEU A 94 -17.99 24.68 1.40
N ARG A 95 -18.47 24.07 0.31
CA ARG A 95 -19.80 23.44 0.26
C ARG A 95 -19.87 22.17 1.12
N THR A 96 -18.76 21.47 1.28
CA THR A 96 -18.63 20.27 2.13
C THR A 96 -18.54 20.66 3.61
N GLY A 97 -17.80 21.73 3.95
CA GLY A 97 -17.79 22.31 5.30
C GLY A 97 -19.15 22.87 5.71
N ALA A 98 -19.86 23.56 4.81
CA ALA A 98 -21.23 24.02 5.03
C ALA A 98 -22.23 22.85 5.17
N ARG A 99 -22.06 21.77 4.39
CA ARG A 99 -22.83 20.53 4.56
C ARG A 99 -22.54 19.84 5.88
N TRP A 100 -21.29 19.85 6.33
CA TRP A 100 -20.87 19.27 7.61
C TRP A 100 -21.46 20.05 8.78
N LEU A 101 -21.42 21.38 8.72
CA LEU A 101 -22.12 22.28 9.65
C LEU A 101 -23.64 22.06 9.64
N SER A 102 -24.27 21.88 8.46
CA SER A 102 -25.70 21.56 8.36
C SER A 102 -26.04 20.15 8.87
N MET A 103 -25.13 19.18 8.73
CA MET A 103 -25.28 17.84 9.28
C MET A 103 -25.06 17.83 10.80
N MET A 104 -24.24 18.73 11.35
CA MET A 104 -24.13 18.88 12.79
C MET A 104 -25.30 19.65 13.42
N SER A 105 -25.88 20.61 12.70
CA SER A 105 -27.03 21.40 13.20
C SER A 105 -28.40 20.76 12.95
N LEU A 106 -28.59 19.98 11.88
CA LEU A 106 -29.86 19.29 11.55
C LEU A 106 -29.75 17.75 11.58
N GLY A 107 -28.56 17.17 11.74
CA GLY A 107 -28.34 15.73 11.51
C GLY A 107 -28.80 14.78 12.61
N TRP A 108 -29.09 15.25 13.83
CA TRP A 108 -29.79 14.43 14.82
C TRP A 108 -31.18 13.99 14.30
N MET A 109 -31.84 14.84 13.51
CA MET A 109 -33.18 14.58 12.98
C MET A 109 -33.15 13.71 11.70
N ILE A 110 -32.08 13.79 10.90
CA ILE A 110 -31.89 13.01 9.66
C ILE A 110 -31.27 11.62 9.93
N ALA A 111 -30.48 11.47 11.00
CA ALA A 111 -29.86 10.20 11.39
C ALA A 111 -30.90 9.10 11.70
N ARG A 112 -32.12 9.47 12.08
CA ARG A 112 -33.24 8.54 12.29
C ARG A 112 -33.81 7.96 10.97
N TRP A 113 -33.55 8.59 9.82
CA TRP A 113 -34.11 8.20 8.51
C TRP A 113 -33.13 7.50 7.56
N ARG A 114 -31.80 7.60 7.79
CA ARG A 114 -30.78 7.05 6.87
C ARG A 114 -30.03 5.85 7.43
N ARG A 115 -30.76 4.82 7.87
CA ARG A 115 -30.19 3.51 8.24
C ARG A 115 -29.77 2.66 7.02
N ALA A 116 -29.32 3.29 5.93
CA ALA A 116 -28.86 2.57 4.74
C ALA A 116 -27.72 3.31 4.03
N ARG A 117 -26.52 2.72 4.13
CA ARG A 117 -25.31 2.88 3.30
C ARG A 117 -24.39 4.09 3.59
N PRO A 118 -23.15 3.85 4.05
CA PRO A 118 -22.10 4.86 3.95
C PRO A 118 -21.61 4.90 2.50
N ARG A 119 -21.94 5.96 1.75
CA ARG A 119 -21.33 6.27 0.45
C ARG A 119 -20.05 7.07 0.73
N SER A 120 -18.92 6.62 0.19
CA SER A 120 -17.65 7.36 0.23
C SER A 120 -17.80 8.76 -0.35
N LEU A 121 -17.12 9.73 0.25
CA LEU A 121 -17.31 11.15 -0.06
C LEU A 121 -16.42 11.66 -1.22
N LEU A 122 -15.40 10.91 -1.63
CA LEU A 122 -14.44 11.32 -2.66
C LEU A 122 -14.19 10.23 -3.72
N ASP A 123 -13.91 10.67 -4.94
CA ASP A 123 -13.54 9.86 -6.10
C ASP A 123 -12.04 9.50 -6.02
N ASN A 124 -11.71 8.20 -6.09
CA ASN A 124 -10.33 7.70 -6.05
C ASN A 124 -9.72 7.46 -7.45
N SER A 125 -10.41 7.83 -8.52
CA SER A 125 -9.91 7.72 -9.91
C SER A 125 -8.53 8.35 -10.15
N PRO A 126 -8.16 9.51 -9.54
CA PRO A 126 -6.81 10.07 -9.70
C PRO A 126 -5.71 9.16 -9.13
N LEU A 127 -5.94 8.60 -7.95
CA LEU A 127 -5.01 7.65 -7.32
C LEU A 127 -4.90 6.37 -8.15
N GLN A 128 -6.01 5.84 -8.65
CA GLN A 128 -6.00 4.69 -9.55
C GLN A 128 -5.16 4.97 -10.80
N THR A 129 -5.38 6.10 -11.46
CA THR A 129 -4.63 6.50 -12.67
C THR A 129 -3.12 6.63 -12.39
N LEU A 130 -2.76 7.15 -11.21
CA LEU A 130 -1.36 7.21 -10.79
C LEU A 130 -0.78 5.81 -10.58
N LEU A 131 -1.49 4.94 -9.88
CA LEU A 131 -1.04 3.57 -9.61
C LEU A 131 -0.91 2.76 -10.90
N ASP A 132 -1.82 2.91 -11.86
CA ASP A 132 -1.74 2.24 -13.16
C ASP A 132 -0.47 2.64 -13.96
N LYS A 133 0.07 3.84 -13.71
CA LYS A 133 1.34 4.29 -14.32
C LYS A 133 2.57 3.79 -13.56
N LEU A 134 2.46 3.64 -12.25
CA LEU A 134 3.59 3.25 -11.38
C LEU A 134 3.77 1.75 -11.27
N ILE A 135 2.70 0.99 -11.45
CA ILE A 135 2.64 -0.43 -11.11
C ILE A 135 2.43 -1.26 -12.36
N ASP A 136 3.54 -1.78 -12.89
CA ASP A 136 3.54 -2.79 -13.94
C ASP A 136 3.64 -4.18 -13.30
N THR A 137 2.51 -4.88 -13.22
CA THR A 137 2.42 -6.23 -12.64
C THR A 137 3.15 -7.28 -13.48
N ALA A 138 3.21 -7.10 -14.81
CA ALA A 138 3.96 -7.98 -15.68
C ALA A 138 5.47 -7.80 -15.48
N ARG A 139 5.91 -6.56 -15.23
CA ARG A 139 7.29 -6.29 -14.81
C ARG A 139 7.59 -6.93 -13.46
N LEU A 140 6.73 -6.80 -12.46
CA LEU A 140 6.90 -7.42 -11.14
C LEU A 140 7.20 -8.93 -11.23
N LYS A 141 6.41 -9.67 -12.02
CA LYS A 141 6.64 -11.10 -12.24
C LYS A 141 7.99 -11.39 -12.90
N ARG A 142 8.44 -10.51 -13.79
CA ARG A 142 9.74 -10.59 -14.47
C ARG A 142 10.89 -10.42 -13.49
N VAL A 143 10.92 -9.33 -12.71
CA VAL A 143 11.98 -9.08 -11.72
C VAL A 143 12.04 -10.16 -10.65
N MET A 144 10.90 -10.72 -10.24
CA MET A 144 10.87 -11.85 -9.31
C MET A 144 11.48 -13.12 -9.92
N ARG A 145 11.09 -13.46 -11.15
CA ARG A 145 11.63 -14.64 -11.86
C ARG A 145 13.13 -14.51 -12.13
N ASP A 146 13.58 -13.30 -12.46
CA ASP A 146 14.98 -13.01 -12.77
C ASP A 146 15.85 -12.92 -11.48
N GLY A 147 15.24 -13.07 -10.29
CA GLY A 147 15.92 -13.21 -9.01
C GLY A 147 16.21 -11.90 -8.28
N HIS A 148 15.71 -10.77 -8.78
CA HIS A 148 15.90 -9.44 -8.15
C HIS A 148 15.00 -9.22 -6.92
N LEU A 149 13.95 -10.03 -6.76
CA LEU A 149 13.02 -9.99 -5.65
C LEU A 149 12.52 -11.40 -5.32
N GLN A 150 12.50 -11.78 -4.05
CA GLN A 150 11.95 -13.07 -3.60
C GLN A 150 10.46 -12.98 -3.25
N ALA A 151 10.01 -11.89 -2.63
CA ALA A 151 8.61 -11.74 -2.25
C ALA A 151 8.16 -10.28 -2.08
N LEU A 152 6.87 -10.05 -2.32
CA LEU A 152 6.15 -8.81 -2.04
C LEU A 152 4.91 -9.11 -1.20
N ALA A 153 4.65 -8.29 -0.17
CA ALA A 153 3.41 -8.33 0.62
C ALA A 153 2.74 -6.96 0.71
N VAL A 154 1.42 -6.95 0.57
CA VAL A 154 0.54 -5.79 0.73
C VAL A 154 -0.53 -6.13 1.76
N THR A 155 -0.64 -5.31 2.81
CA THR A 155 -1.65 -5.54 3.85
C THR A 155 -2.81 -4.56 3.72
N ALA A 156 -4.04 -5.06 3.80
CA ALA A 156 -5.26 -4.27 3.88
C ALA A 156 -6.17 -4.79 5.00
N SER A 157 -7.14 -3.99 5.43
CA SER A 157 -8.13 -4.37 6.44
C SER A 157 -9.49 -4.60 5.80
N SER A 158 -10.09 -5.77 6.04
CA SER A 158 -11.48 -6.00 5.70
C SER A 158 -12.41 -5.29 6.68
N TYR A 159 -13.33 -4.48 6.14
CA TYR A 159 -14.37 -3.82 6.91
C TYR A 159 -15.54 -4.74 7.25
N GLY A 160 -15.72 -5.83 6.50
CA GLY A 160 -16.77 -6.82 6.76
C GLY A 160 -16.41 -7.73 7.93
N SER A 161 -15.25 -8.37 7.84
CA SER A 161 -14.80 -9.37 8.81
C SER A 161 -13.96 -8.79 9.95
N GLY A 162 -13.47 -7.56 9.80
CA GLY A 162 -12.52 -6.95 10.74
C GLY A 162 -11.11 -7.57 10.67
N MET A 163 -10.88 -8.47 9.70
CA MET A 163 -9.61 -9.16 9.51
C MET A 163 -8.58 -8.24 8.87
N HIS A 164 -7.32 -8.39 9.26
CA HIS A 164 -6.20 -7.88 8.49
C HIS A 164 -5.74 -8.96 7.52
N VAL A 165 -5.74 -8.63 6.23
CA VAL A 165 -5.37 -9.56 5.18
C VAL A 165 -4.06 -9.10 4.57
N THR A 166 -3.06 -9.98 4.59
CA THR A 166 -1.79 -9.79 3.91
C THR A 166 -1.84 -10.55 2.59
N PHE A 167 -2.04 -9.82 1.50
CA PHE A 167 -1.88 -10.34 0.16
C PHE A 167 -0.39 -10.45 -0.14
N TYR A 168 0.07 -11.57 -0.66
CA TYR A 168 1.48 -11.74 -0.98
C TYR A 168 1.71 -12.53 -2.27
N ASP A 169 2.85 -12.23 -2.89
CA ASP A 169 3.42 -12.95 -4.03
C ASP A 169 4.86 -13.32 -3.69
N ALA A 170 5.29 -14.54 -4.01
CA ALA A 170 6.60 -15.04 -3.65
C ALA A 170 7.12 -16.05 -4.70
N VAL A 171 8.43 -16.06 -4.92
CA VAL A 171 9.07 -17.03 -5.83
C VAL A 171 8.97 -18.46 -5.27
N LYS A 172 9.18 -18.61 -3.95
CA LYS A 172 9.06 -19.90 -3.27
C LYS A 172 7.60 -20.19 -2.94
N ASP A 173 7.29 -21.48 -2.80
CA ASP A 173 6.01 -21.85 -2.20
C ASP A 173 6.08 -21.66 -0.68
N ILE A 174 5.17 -20.83 -0.15
CA ILE A 174 5.14 -20.42 1.25
C ILE A 174 3.75 -20.74 1.75
N VAL A 175 3.69 -21.59 2.77
CA VAL A 175 2.43 -21.96 3.42
C VAL A 175 1.78 -20.68 3.97
N PRO A 176 0.55 -20.34 3.56
CA PRO A 176 -0.17 -19.20 4.12
C PRO A 176 -0.24 -19.29 5.64
N TRP A 177 0.02 -18.17 6.32
CA TRP A 177 -0.01 -18.10 7.78
C TRP A 177 -1.28 -17.42 8.28
N THR A 178 -1.76 -17.90 9.42
CA THR A 178 -2.95 -17.37 10.08
C THR A 178 -2.65 -17.10 11.54
N ARG A 179 -3.13 -15.96 12.04
CA ARG A 179 -3.09 -15.57 13.45
C ARG A 179 -4.43 -14.94 13.83
N SER A 180 -4.69 -14.74 15.12
CA SER A 180 -5.89 -14.03 15.56
C SER A 180 -6.08 -12.72 14.80
N GLN A 181 -7.19 -12.61 14.07
CA GLN A 181 -7.56 -11.48 13.21
C GLN A 181 -6.58 -11.15 12.07
N ARG A 182 -5.70 -12.08 11.67
CA ARG A 182 -4.73 -11.90 10.58
C ARG A 182 -4.67 -13.14 9.69
N ILE A 183 -4.83 -12.97 8.39
CA ILE A 183 -4.68 -14.04 7.41
C ILE A 183 -3.73 -13.60 6.31
N ALA A 184 -2.97 -14.54 5.76
CA ALA A 184 -2.16 -14.33 4.58
C ALA A 184 -2.81 -15.03 3.39
N VAL A 185 -2.83 -14.36 2.24
CA VAL A 185 -3.47 -14.85 1.02
C VAL A 185 -2.48 -14.70 -0.11
N ARG A 186 -2.12 -15.82 -0.74
CA ARG A 186 -1.25 -15.81 -1.91
C ARG A 186 -2.05 -15.36 -3.13
N CYS A 187 -1.62 -14.30 -3.81
CA CYS A 187 -2.25 -13.83 -5.05
C CYS A 187 -1.30 -12.95 -5.88
N ASP A 188 -1.72 -12.65 -7.11
CA ASP A 188 -1.06 -11.64 -7.93
C ASP A 188 -1.41 -10.24 -7.41
N ILE A 189 -0.41 -9.54 -6.87
CA ILE A 189 -0.57 -8.16 -6.40
C ILE A 189 -0.86 -7.24 -7.59
N SER A 190 -1.87 -6.39 -7.43
CA SER A 190 -2.39 -5.52 -8.48
C SER A 190 -2.91 -4.20 -7.91
N VAL A 191 -3.21 -3.24 -8.77
CA VAL A 191 -3.70 -1.90 -8.38
C VAL A 191 -4.91 -1.96 -7.42
N PRO A 192 -5.93 -2.83 -7.60
CA PRO A 192 -6.99 -3.00 -6.61
C PRO A 192 -6.51 -3.31 -5.19
N HIS A 193 -5.47 -4.13 -5.02
CA HIS A 193 -4.90 -4.45 -3.71
C HIS A 193 -4.25 -3.21 -3.06
N LEU A 194 -3.63 -2.35 -3.86
CA LEU A 194 -3.04 -1.10 -3.38
C LEU A 194 -4.10 -0.08 -2.99
N LEU A 195 -5.12 0.09 -3.84
CA LEU A 195 -6.27 0.94 -3.55
C LEU A 195 -6.97 0.49 -2.26
N ALA A 196 -7.12 -0.83 -2.07
CA ALA A 196 -7.64 -1.41 -0.84
C ALA A 196 -6.75 -1.09 0.37
N SER A 197 -5.44 -1.25 0.24
CA SER A 197 -4.48 -0.97 1.31
C SER A 197 -4.44 0.52 1.70
N SER A 198 -4.63 1.44 0.74
CA SER A 198 -4.57 2.89 0.95
C SER A 198 -5.93 3.57 1.14
N ALA A 199 -7.05 2.84 1.15
CA ALA A 199 -8.38 3.42 1.26
C ALA A 199 -8.69 3.87 2.70
N ILE A 200 -8.21 5.08 3.05
CA ILE A 200 -8.45 5.72 4.34
C ILE A 200 -9.96 5.79 4.61
N PRO A 201 -10.45 5.27 5.75
CA PRO A 201 -11.86 5.33 6.13
C PRO A 201 -12.44 6.73 6.00
N PHE A 202 -13.68 6.85 5.50
CA PHE A 202 -14.41 8.10 5.29
C PHE A 202 -13.85 9.05 4.22
N VAL A 203 -12.63 8.81 3.75
CA VAL A 203 -11.96 9.59 2.71
C VAL A 203 -12.11 8.90 1.36
N PHE A 204 -11.80 7.61 1.26
CA PHE A 204 -11.88 6.84 0.01
C PHE A 204 -12.92 5.71 0.06
N PRO A 205 -13.48 5.29 -1.09
CA PRO A 205 -14.34 4.11 -1.18
C PRO A 205 -13.60 2.85 -0.73
N ALA A 206 -14.30 2.02 0.04
CA ALA A 206 -13.85 0.66 0.31
C ALA A 206 -13.73 -0.10 -1.02
N GLN A 207 -12.66 -0.87 -1.18
CA GLN A 207 -12.38 -1.59 -2.41
C GLN A 207 -12.88 -3.03 -2.31
N PRO A 208 -13.70 -3.51 -3.25
CA PRO A 208 -14.09 -4.91 -3.30
C PRO A 208 -12.92 -5.75 -3.81
N LEU A 209 -12.50 -6.74 -3.02
CA LEU A 209 -11.55 -7.76 -3.46
C LEU A 209 -12.15 -9.14 -3.24
N ASN A 210 -11.77 -10.08 -4.10
CA ASN A 210 -12.09 -11.48 -3.91
C ASN A 210 -11.17 -12.05 -2.82
N LEU A 211 -11.77 -12.59 -1.77
CA LEU A 211 -11.11 -13.34 -0.73
C LEU A 211 -11.72 -14.75 -0.74
N GLU A 212 -10.94 -15.77 -1.10
CA GLU A 212 -11.36 -17.19 -1.04
C GLU A 212 -12.70 -17.52 -1.74
N GLY A 213 -13.08 -16.77 -2.78
CA GLY A 213 -14.30 -17.00 -3.56
C GLY A 213 -15.48 -16.09 -3.18
N HIS A 214 -15.35 -15.23 -2.18
CA HIS A 214 -16.36 -14.23 -1.84
C HIS A 214 -15.80 -12.79 -1.89
N ILE A 215 -16.67 -11.83 -2.12
CA ILE A 215 -16.29 -10.41 -2.16
C ILE A 215 -16.27 -9.85 -0.74
N GLU A 216 -15.11 -9.36 -0.32
CA GLU A 216 -14.98 -8.53 0.88
C GLU A 216 -14.60 -7.09 0.51
N TYR A 217 -15.00 -6.16 1.37
CA TYR A 217 -14.71 -4.73 1.20
C TYR A 217 -13.56 -4.32 2.10
N PHE A 218 -12.50 -3.83 1.49
CA PHE A 218 -11.25 -3.50 2.15
C PHE A 218 -11.02 -1.99 2.26
N GLY A 219 -10.25 -1.60 3.27
CA GLY A 219 -9.63 -0.30 3.34
C GLY A 219 -8.38 -0.26 4.22
N ASP A 220 -7.94 0.96 4.54
CA ASP A 220 -6.67 1.21 5.22
C ASP A 220 -6.70 0.72 6.68
N GLY A 221 -5.83 -0.24 6.98
CA GLY A 221 -5.67 -0.86 8.29
C GLY A 221 -4.68 -0.16 9.22
N SER A 222 -4.02 0.91 8.78
CA SER A 222 -2.97 1.62 9.54
C SER A 222 -3.46 2.24 10.85
N MET A 223 -4.78 2.42 11.01
CA MET A 223 -5.40 2.88 12.26
C MET A 223 -5.27 1.87 13.42
N ARG A 224 -4.88 0.61 13.16
CA ARG A 224 -4.86 -0.46 14.17
C ARG A 224 -3.56 -1.27 14.26
N GLN A 225 -2.48 -0.87 13.57
CA GLN A 225 -1.22 -1.64 13.59
C GLN A 225 0.02 -0.83 13.97
N SER A 226 0.71 -1.32 15.00
CA SER A 226 2.13 -1.07 15.25
C SER A 226 2.95 -2.09 14.44
N ALA A 227 3.65 -1.62 13.40
CA ALA A 227 4.65 -2.33 12.57
C ALA A 227 4.36 -3.82 12.20
N PRO A 228 3.87 -4.12 10.98
CA PRO A 228 3.68 -5.50 10.51
C PRO A 228 5.02 -6.14 10.12
N ILE A 229 5.74 -6.69 11.11
CA ILE A 229 6.98 -7.46 10.89
C ILE A 229 6.69 -8.88 10.38
N SER A 230 5.51 -9.41 10.76
CA SER A 230 5.10 -10.79 10.48
C SER A 230 5.19 -11.20 9.00
N PRO A 231 4.77 -10.37 8.02
CA PRO A 231 4.92 -10.73 6.61
C PRO A 231 6.37 -10.98 6.20
N ALA A 232 7.31 -10.11 6.59
CA ALA A 232 8.71 -10.26 6.20
C ALA A 232 9.31 -11.58 6.74
N VAL A 233 9.06 -11.87 8.03
CA VAL A 233 9.53 -13.10 8.69
C VAL A 233 8.98 -14.35 8.03
N HIS A 234 7.67 -14.40 7.74
CA HIS A 234 7.08 -15.55 7.07
C HIS A 234 7.51 -15.69 5.61
N LEU A 235 7.93 -14.58 4.98
CA LEU A 235 8.48 -14.56 3.63
C LEU A 235 9.98 -14.93 3.57
N GLY A 236 10.60 -15.21 4.71
CA GLY A 236 11.93 -15.80 4.80
C GLY A 236 13.08 -14.80 4.98
N SER A 237 12.79 -13.57 5.42
CA SER A 237 13.79 -12.61 5.89
C SER A 237 14.11 -12.77 7.37
#